data_AF-A0A9D2IUW5-F1
#
_entry.id   AF-A0A9D2IUW5-F1
#
_cell.length_a   1.000
_cell.length_b   1.000
_cell.length_c   1.000
_cell.angle_alpha   90.00
_cell.angle_beta   90.00
_cell.angle_gamma   90.00
#
_symmetry.space_group_name_H-M   'P 1'
#
loop_
_entity.id
_entity.type
_entity.pdbx_description
1 polymer ?
#
loop_
_entity_poly.entity_id
_entity_poly.type
_entity_poly.pdbx_seq_one_letter_code
_entity_poly.pdbx_strand_id
1 'polypeptide(L)'
;DISAPRCFEIEKRLKEVCDIPIFHDDQHGTAVVTLAAMINALKLVGKKMEDLSVVVNGSGAAGIAITKLLMSRGLKKVILCDRKGAIYEGREGLNEIKAEMAKISNLEKKAGSLTEVIKGADVFIGVSAPGSLTADMVKTMAPDPIIFAMANPVPEIMPDEAKAAGVRIMGTGRSDFTNQINNVLAFPGIFRGALDVRANDINDEMKIAAAEAIAGVIPESELRPDYIIPDSFHPAVKDAVAEAVKAAARRTGVARI
;
A
#
# COMPACT_ATOMS: atom_id res chain seq x y z
N ASP A 1 8.55 -9.98 -9.83
CA ASP A 1 9.17 -10.91 -8.87
C ASP A 1 10.71 -10.80 -8.81
N ILE A 2 11.24 -9.65 -8.38
CA ILE A 2 12.68 -9.50 -8.07
C ILE A 2 12.85 -9.28 -6.57
N SER A 3 13.76 -10.01 -5.92
CA SER A 3 13.92 -9.93 -4.46
C SER A 3 14.51 -8.60 -3.98
N ALA A 4 14.03 -8.13 -2.83
CA ALA A 4 14.64 -7.01 -2.12
C ALA A 4 15.95 -7.46 -1.42
N PRO A 5 16.99 -6.60 -1.35
CA PRO A 5 17.00 -5.20 -1.81
C PRO A 5 17.38 -5.01 -3.29
N ARG A 6 17.72 -6.07 -4.04
CA ARG A 6 18.23 -5.95 -5.43
C ARG A 6 17.25 -5.27 -6.37
N CYS A 7 15.95 -5.47 -6.18
CA CYS A 7 14.91 -4.84 -7.00
C CYS A 7 15.01 -3.30 -7.02
N PHE A 8 15.45 -2.67 -5.93
CA PHE A 8 15.55 -1.21 -5.85
C PHE A 8 16.66 -0.66 -6.74
N GLU A 9 17.86 -1.26 -6.70
CA GLU A 9 18.96 -0.86 -7.56
C GLU A 9 18.64 -1.12 -9.03
N ILE A 10 18.08 -2.31 -9.33
CA ILE A 10 17.71 -2.68 -10.70
C ILE A 10 16.70 -1.68 -11.27
N GLU A 11 15.64 -1.36 -10.53
CA GLU A 11 14.63 -0.41 -10.99
C GLU A 11 15.23 0.98 -11.19
N LYS A 12 16.03 1.47 -10.23
CA LYS A 12 16.71 2.77 -10.33
C LYS A 12 17.57 2.85 -11.59
N ARG A 13 18.44 1.86 -11.81
CA ARG A 13 19.35 1.85 -12.97
C ARG A 13 18.58 1.74 -14.29
N LEU A 14 17.55 0.90 -14.35
CA LEU A 14 16.69 0.81 -15.54
C LEU A 14 16.01 2.15 -15.84
N LYS A 15 15.51 2.87 -14.83
CA LYS A 15 14.94 4.21 -15.01
C LYS A 15 15.96 5.24 -15.48
N GLU A 16 17.23 5.10 -15.11
CA GLU A 16 18.31 6.01 -15.54
C GLU A 16 18.77 5.75 -16.98
N VAL A 17 18.74 4.50 -17.45
CA VAL A 17 19.34 4.10 -18.74
C VAL A 17 18.32 3.84 -19.85
N CYS A 18 17.04 3.66 -19.53
CA CYS A 18 15.98 3.39 -20.52
C CYS A 18 15.20 4.67 -20.87
N ASP A 19 14.74 4.78 -22.12
CA ASP A 19 13.90 5.87 -22.66
C ASP A 19 12.39 5.51 -22.66
N ILE A 20 12.05 4.46 -21.93
CA ILE A 20 10.71 3.87 -21.77
C ILE A 20 10.37 3.78 -20.28
N PRO A 21 9.07 3.80 -19.93
CA PRO A 21 8.66 3.77 -18.52
C PRO A 21 8.99 2.42 -17.90
N ILE A 22 9.61 2.46 -16.71
CA ILE A 22 9.95 1.27 -15.92
C ILE A 22 9.07 1.23 -14.67
N PHE A 23 8.44 0.08 -14.43
CA PHE A 23 7.53 -0.12 -13.31
C PHE A 23 7.73 -1.50 -12.71
N HIS A 24 7.97 -1.57 -11.40
CA HIS A 24 8.01 -2.81 -10.65
C HIS A 24 6.67 -3.03 -9.95
N ASP A 25 5.89 -3.99 -10.44
CA ASP A 25 4.50 -4.19 -10.01
C ASP A 25 4.36 -4.61 -8.55
N ASP A 26 5.25 -5.48 -8.04
CA ASP A 26 5.27 -5.89 -6.62
C ASP A 26 5.63 -4.74 -5.67
N GLN A 27 6.18 -3.63 -6.18
CA GLN A 27 6.41 -2.41 -5.41
C GLN A 27 5.23 -1.46 -5.60
N HIS A 28 5.11 -0.90 -6.80
CA HIS A 28 4.26 0.24 -7.06
C HIS A 28 2.81 -0.17 -7.32
N GLY A 29 2.57 -1.31 -7.97
CA GLY A 29 1.22 -1.83 -8.17
C GLY A 29 0.55 -2.15 -6.84
N THR A 30 1.26 -2.82 -5.93
CA THR A 30 0.79 -3.07 -4.55
C THR A 30 0.54 -1.75 -3.82
N ALA A 31 1.45 -0.78 -3.90
CA ALA A 31 1.26 0.53 -3.28
C ALA A 31 0.00 1.26 -3.78
N VAL A 32 -0.25 1.24 -5.08
CA VAL A 32 -1.43 1.85 -5.71
C VAL A 32 -2.73 1.25 -5.16
N VAL A 33 -2.84 -0.09 -5.14
CA VAL A 33 -4.08 -0.74 -4.67
C VAL A 33 -4.27 -0.62 -3.16
N THR A 34 -3.18 -0.59 -2.38
CA THR A 34 -3.25 -0.31 -0.94
C THR A 34 -3.74 1.12 -0.69
N LEU A 35 -3.25 2.12 -1.44
CA LEU A 35 -3.74 3.49 -1.34
C LEU A 35 -5.21 3.59 -1.76
N ALA A 36 -5.63 2.90 -2.83
CA ALA A 36 -7.03 2.87 -3.26
C ALA A 36 -7.97 2.33 -2.16
N ALA A 37 -7.60 1.19 -1.56
CA ALA A 37 -8.33 0.61 -0.43
C ALA A 37 -8.35 1.57 0.77
N MET A 38 -7.21 2.19 1.10
CA MET A 38 -7.10 3.15 2.20
C MET A 38 -8.03 4.35 1.99
N ILE A 39 -8.10 4.93 0.79
CA ILE A 39 -8.97 6.08 0.48
C ILE A 39 -10.42 5.77 0.85
N ASN A 40 -10.94 4.62 0.42
CA ASN A 40 -12.33 4.25 0.69
C ASN A 40 -12.54 3.79 2.14
N ALA A 41 -11.56 3.11 2.75
CA ALA A 41 -11.63 2.74 4.15
C ALA A 41 -11.75 3.97 5.06
N LEU A 42 -10.97 5.02 4.77
CA LEU A 42 -10.98 6.27 5.54
C LEU A 42 -12.30 7.03 5.48
N LYS A 43 -13.00 7.01 4.33
CA LYS A 43 -14.35 7.56 4.21
C LYS A 43 -15.32 6.87 5.18
N LEU A 44 -15.25 5.54 5.28
CA LEU A 44 -16.14 4.74 6.13
C LEU A 44 -15.89 4.91 7.63
N VAL A 45 -14.65 5.15 8.04
CA VAL A 45 -14.29 5.37 9.46
C VAL A 45 -14.22 6.85 9.85
N GLY A 46 -14.41 7.77 8.90
CA GLY A 46 -14.36 9.21 9.15
C GLY A 46 -12.98 9.72 9.61
N LYS A 47 -11.90 9.05 9.23
CA LYS A 47 -10.51 9.43 9.61
C LYS A 47 -9.79 10.11 8.44
N LYS A 48 -8.80 10.94 8.75
CA LYS A 48 -7.93 11.59 7.74
C LYS A 48 -6.55 10.95 7.74
N MET A 49 -5.95 10.80 6.56
CA MET A 49 -4.62 10.19 6.37
C MET A 49 -3.53 10.78 7.29
N GLU A 50 -3.57 12.10 7.49
CA GLU A 50 -2.57 12.83 8.27
C GLU A 50 -2.65 12.63 9.79
N ASP A 51 -3.79 12.13 10.27
CA ASP A 51 -4.03 11.88 11.69
C ASP A 51 -3.79 10.41 12.08
N LEU A 52 -3.57 9.53 11.10
CA LEU A 52 -3.40 8.09 11.32
C LEU A 52 -2.07 7.76 11.97
N SER A 53 -2.10 6.76 12.85
CA SER A 53 -0.95 5.94 13.23
C SER A 53 -0.98 4.61 12.48
N VAL A 54 0.03 4.36 11.63
CA VAL A 54 0.10 3.18 10.76
C VAL A 54 1.28 2.28 11.14
N VAL A 55 1.05 0.97 11.21
CA VAL A 55 2.11 -0.04 11.31
C VAL A 55 2.15 -0.87 10.03
N VAL A 56 3.30 -0.89 9.37
CA VAL A 56 3.56 -1.71 8.19
C VAL A 56 4.44 -2.88 8.60
N ASN A 57 3.90 -4.09 8.63
CA ASN A 57 4.68 -5.29 8.89
C ASN A 57 5.20 -5.88 7.58
N GLY A 58 6.51 -5.79 7.39
CA GLY A 58 7.18 -6.11 6.13
C GLY A 58 7.92 -4.90 5.58
N SER A 59 9.24 -4.89 5.69
CA SER A 59 10.11 -3.82 5.18
C SER A 59 10.78 -4.22 3.85
N GLY A 60 10.06 -4.93 2.99
CA GLY A 60 10.51 -5.34 1.66
C GLY A 60 10.07 -4.36 0.56
N ALA A 61 10.15 -4.81 -0.68
CA ALA A 61 9.68 -4.09 -1.87
C ALA A 61 8.31 -3.40 -1.67
N ALA A 62 7.26 -4.18 -1.44
CA ALA A 62 5.90 -3.68 -1.26
C ALA A 62 5.79 -2.71 -0.08
N GLY A 63 6.26 -3.09 1.10
CA GLY A 63 6.09 -2.28 2.32
C GLY A 63 6.79 -0.93 2.25
N ILE A 64 7.96 -0.86 1.60
CA ILE A 64 8.67 0.41 1.36
C ILE A 64 7.89 1.28 0.38
N ALA A 65 7.42 0.71 -0.74
CA ALA A 65 6.67 1.45 -1.76
C ALA A 65 5.31 1.95 -1.24
N ILE A 66 4.56 1.11 -0.52
CA ILE A 66 3.32 1.47 0.17
C ILE A 66 3.58 2.65 1.11
N THR A 67 4.61 2.54 1.96
CA THR A 67 4.90 3.60 2.94
C THR A 67 5.20 4.92 2.26
N LYS A 68 6.09 4.93 1.25
CA LYS A 68 6.45 6.15 0.51
C LYS A 68 5.24 6.78 -0.18
N LEU A 69 4.38 5.99 -0.80
CA LEU A 69 3.19 6.50 -1.49
C LEU A 69 2.13 7.04 -0.51
N LEU A 70 1.94 6.39 0.64
CA LEU A 70 1.05 6.93 1.68
C LEU A 70 1.60 8.23 2.27
N MET A 71 2.91 8.31 2.49
CA MET A 71 3.57 9.54 2.98
C MET A 71 3.44 10.70 1.98
N SER A 72 3.54 10.44 0.66
CA SER A 72 3.29 11.49 -0.34
C SER A 72 1.84 11.96 -0.38
N ARG A 73 0.89 11.17 0.17
CA ARG A 73 -0.51 11.58 0.42
C ARG A 73 -0.77 12.09 1.84
N GLY A 74 0.27 12.40 2.60
CA GLY A 74 0.17 13.10 3.88
C GLY A 74 0.19 12.20 5.12
N LEU A 75 0.46 10.89 4.99
CA LEU A 75 0.69 10.04 6.17
C LEU A 75 1.93 10.52 6.94
N LYS A 76 1.75 10.87 8.21
CA LYS A 76 2.82 11.42 9.07
C LYS A 76 3.40 10.40 10.06
N LYS A 77 2.55 9.55 10.67
CA LYS A 77 2.97 8.58 11.69
C LYS A 77 2.92 7.17 11.12
N VAL A 78 4.08 6.65 10.76
CA VAL A 78 4.22 5.28 10.24
C VAL A 78 5.42 4.58 10.85
N ILE A 79 5.26 3.32 11.22
CA ILE A 79 6.32 2.45 11.73
C ILE A 79 6.40 1.22 10.83
N LEU A 80 7.57 0.99 10.23
CA LEU A 80 7.84 -0.27 9.54
C LEU A 80 8.43 -1.28 10.53
N CYS A 81 7.97 -2.53 10.43
CA CYS A 81 8.52 -3.66 11.15
C CYS A 81 9.20 -4.64 10.19
N ASP A 82 10.29 -5.24 10.64
CA ASP A 82 10.87 -6.43 10.03
C ASP A 82 10.93 -7.59 11.03
N ARG A 83 11.60 -8.68 10.64
CA ARG A 83 11.73 -9.89 11.47
C ARG A 83 12.30 -9.66 12.88
N LYS A 84 13.03 -8.56 13.14
CA LYS A 84 13.51 -8.19 14.48
C LYS A 84 12.80 -6.96 15.06
N GLY A 85 11.57 -6.68 14.64
CA GLY A 85 10.73 -5.61 15.20
C GLY A 85 10.83 -4.28 14.46
N ALA A 86 10.51 -3.20 15.18
CA ALA A 86 10.40 -1.86 14.63
C ALA A 86 11.73 -1.34 14.05
N ILE A 87 11.64 -0.67 12.90
CA ILE A 87 12.74 0.05 12.26
C ILE A 87 12.75 1.48 12.78
N TYR A 88 13.91 1.93 13.27
CA TYR A 88 14.14 3.28 13.75
C TYR A 88 15.60 3.68 13.55
N GLU A 89 15.86 4.98 13.50
CA GLU A 89 17.21 5.51 13.32
C GLU A 89 18.09 5.16 14.52
N GLY A 90 19.20 4.47 14.27
CA GLY A 90 20.13 3.96 15.29
C GLY A 90 20.00 2.46 15.58
N ARG A 91 18.99 1.78 15.01
CA ARG A 91 18.89 0.32 15.09
C ARG A 91 20.03 -0.36 14.33
N GLU A 92 20.70 -1.32 14.96
CA GLU A 92 21.76 -2.10 14.31
C GLU A 92 21.24 -3.07 13.24
N GLY A 93 22.07 -3.32 12.21
CA GLY A 93 21.78 -4.32 11.18
C GLY A 93 20.72 -3.91 10.15
N LEU A 94 20.48 -2.60 9.97
CA LEU A 94 19.70 -2.07 8.85
C LEU A 94 20.55 -2.11 7.57
N ASN A 95 19.94 -2.51 6.45
CA ASN A 95 20.52 -2.24 5.14
C ASN A 95 20.25 -0.78 4.74
N GLU A 96 20.87 -0.33 3.65
CA GLU A 96 20.80 1.07 3.17
C GLU A 96 19.35 1.57 3.05
N ILE A 97 18.47 0.83 2.36
CA ILE A 97 17.07 1.23 2.16
C ILE A 97 16.30 1.31 3.48
N LYS A 98 16.53 0.38 4.42
CA LYS A 98 15.88 0.45 5.74
C LYS A 98 16.42 1.62 6.56
N ALA A 99 17.70 1.94 6.45
CA ALA A 99 18.30 3.09 7.11
C ALA A 99 17.74 4.41 6.56
N GLU A 100 17.47 4.50 5.25
CA GLU A 100 16.75 5.62 4.65
C GLU A 100 15.34 5.74 5.19
N MET A 101 14.58 4.63 5.21
CA MET A 101 13.22 4.62 5.77
C MET A 101 13.21 5.02 7.25
N ALA A 102 14.20 4.60 8.02
CA ALA A 102 14.33 4.93 9.44
C ALA A 102 14.51 6.43 9.74
N LYS A 103 14.98 7.21 8.75
CA LYS A 103 15.13 8.68 8.87
C LYS A 103 13.82 9.43 8.65
N ILE A 104 12.89 8.83 7.91
CA ILE A 104 11.64 9.49 7.49
C ILE A 104 10.39 8.87 8.14
N SER A 105 10.51 7.68 8.70
CA SER A 105 9.45 6.96 9.43
C SER A 105 9.84 6.78 10.89
N ASN A 106 8.87 6.47 11.75
CA ASN A 106 9.08 6.22 13.17
C ASN A 106 9.95 7.30 13.85
N LEU A 107 9.58 8.57 13.67
CA LEU A 107 10.36 9.73 14.13
C LEU A 107 10.52 9.77 15.66
N GLU A 108 9.61 9.14 16.40
CA GLU A 108 9.68 8.94 17.85
C GLU A 108 10.66 7.82 18.27
N LYS A 109 11.27 7.13 17.30
CA LYS A 109 12.22 6.03 17.50
C LYS A 109 11.67 4.92 18.40
N LYS A 110 10.39 4.58 18.24
CA LYS A 110 9.76 3.48 18.98
C LYS A 110 10.49 2.18 18.64
N ALA A 111 10.94 1.48 19.67
CA ALA A 111 11.59 0.18 19.56
C ALA A 111 10.65 -0.93 20.03
N GLY A 112 11.05 -2.18 19.80
CA GLY A 112 10.33 -3.36 20.26
C GLY A 112 9.73 -4.20 19.14
N SER A 113 9.01 -5.23 19.55
CA SER A 113 8.29 -6.18 18.72
C SER A 113 7.05 -5.56 18.06
N LEU A 114 6.48 -6.27 17.08
CA LEU A 114 5.20 -5.89 16.46
C LEU A 114 4.10 -5.73 17.52
N THR A 115 4.02 -6.65 18.48
CA THR A 115 3.07 -6.63 19.60
C THR A 115 3.13 -5.33 20.41
N GLU A 116 4.32 -4.73 20.53
CA GLU A 116 4.51 -3.51 21.30
C GLU A 116 4.13 -2.27 20.52
N VAL A 117 4.56 -2.18 19.25
CA VAL A 117 4.37 -0.95 18.45
C VAL A 117 3.00 -0.84 17.79
N ILE A 118 2.23 -1.93 17.70
CA ILE A 118 0.87 -1.92 17.14
C ILE A 118 -0.18 -1.34 18.09
N LYS A 119 0.15 -1.23 19.39
CA LYS A 119 -0.77 -0.70 20.40
C LYS A 119 -1.20 0.72 20.04
N GLY A 120 -2.50 0.94 19.91
CA GLY A 120 -3.09 2.22 19.52
C GLY A 120 -2.86 2.61 18.06
N ALA A 121 -2.39 1.72 17.19
CA ALA A 121 -2.34 1.97 15.75
C ALA A 121 -3.76 1.97 15.15
N ASP A 122 -4.02 2.88 14.20
CA ASP A 122 -5.28 2.94 13.45
C ASP A 122 -5.31 1.90 12.33
N VAL A 123 -4.16 1.69 11.69
CA VAL A 123 -4.05 0.81 10.54
C VAL A 123 -2.87 -0.14 10.67
N PHE A 124 -3.13 -1.41 10.37
CA PHE A 124 -2.10 -2.41 10.12
C PHE A 124 -2.05 -2.75 8.63
N ILE A 125 -0.85 -2.76 8.05
CA ILE A 125 -0.60 -3.21 6.68
C ILE A 125 0.44 -4.33 6.73
N GLY A 126 0.01 -5.55 6.43
CA GLY A 126 0.84 -6.73 6.35
C GLY A 126 1.24 -7.05 4.92
N VAL A 127 2.54 -7.13 4.66
CA VAL A 127 3.16 -7.61 3.42
C VAL A 127 4.37 -8.49 3.77
N SER A 128 4.15 -9.43 4.69
CA SER A 128 5.20 -10.14 5.41
C SER A 128 5.00 -11.66 5.43
N ALA A 129 4.57 -12.21 6.56
CA ALA A 129 4.56 -13.63 6.85
C ALA A 129 3.22 -14.03 7.50
N PRO A 130 2.78 -15.28 7.27
CA PRO A 130 1.53 -15.79 7.80
C PRO A 130 1.49 -15.79 9.32
N GLY A 131 0.32 -15.46 9.90
CA GLY A 131 0.11 -15.50 11.35
C GLY A 131 0.93 -14.50 12.17
N SER A 132 1.49 -13.47 11.54
CA SER A 132 2.30 -12.46 12.24
C SER A 132 1.46 -11.45 13.03
N LEU A 133 0.17 -11.30 12.73
CA LEU A 133 -0.77 -10.49 13.50
C LEU A 133 -1.74 -11.40 14.25
N THR A 134 -1.93 -11.19 15.55
CA THR A 134 -2.82 -12.01 16.38
C THR A 134 -4.06 -11.25 16.80
N ALA A 135 -5.15 -11.97 17.12
CA ALA A 135 -6.36 -11.38 17.71
C ALA A 135 -6.08 -10.45 18.91
N ASP A 136 -5.13 -10.81 19.78
CA ASP A 136 -4.80 -10.00 20.95
C ASP A 136 -4.10 -8.69 20.58
N MET A 137 -3.28 -8.68 19.53
CA MET A 137 -2.72 -7.44 18.99
C MET A 137 -3.83 -6.54 18.43
N VAL A 138 -4.79 -7.10 17.69
CA VAL A 138 -5.92 -6.35 17.12
C VAL A 138 -6.75 -5.67 18.21
N LYS A 139 -7.01 -6.35 19.33
CA LYS A 139 -7.72 -5.77 20.49
C LYS A 139 -7.01 -4.57 21.13
N THR A 140 -5.70 -4.42 20.90
CA THR A 140 -4.91 -3.29 21.43
C THR A 140 -4.80 -2.11 20.46
N MET A 141 -5.32 -2.25 19.23
CA MET A 141 -5.35 -1.17 18.24
C MET A 141 -6.33 -0.05 18.64
N ALA A 142 -6.27 1.06 17.92
CA ALA A 142 -7.21 2.16 18.10
C ALA A 142 -8.65 1.74 17.74
N PRO A 143 -9.69 2.46 18.22
CA PRO A 143 -11.07 2.25 17.79
C PRO A 143 -11.21 2.31 16.27
N ASP A 144 -12.13 1.50 15.75
CA ASP A 144 -12.33 1.29 14.31
C ASP A 144 -11.05 0.92 13.55
N PRO A 145 -10.37 -0.19 13.92
CA PRO A 145 -9.10 -0.55 13.30
C PRO A 145 -9.28 -1.05 11.87
N ILE A 146 -8.35 -0.65 11.00
CA ILE A 146 -8.27 -1.09 9.61
C ILE A 146 -7.09 -2.07 9.49
N ILE A 147 -7.34 -3.25 8.91
CA ILE A 147 -6.32 -4.28 8.71
C ILE A 147 -6.28 -4.67 7.24
N PHE A 148 -5.12 -4.50 6.62
CA PHE A 148 -4.81 -5.04 5.30
C PHE A 148 -3.76 -6.16 5.45
N ALA A 149 -4.20 -7.42 5.49
CA ALA A 149 -3.33 -8.60 5.64
C ALA A 149 -3.09 -9.25 4.27
N MET A 150 -2.05 -8.78 3.56
CA MET A 150 -1.85 -9.07 2.14
C MET A 150 -0.81 -10.16 1.87
N ALA A 151 -0.28 -10.84 2.89
CA ALA A 151 0.55 -12.03 2.67
C ALA A 151 -0.23 -13.15 1.95
N ASN A 152 0.46 -13.86 1.06
CA ASN A 152 -0.04 -15.00 0.31
C ASN A 152 0.84 -16.23 0.54
N PRO A 153 0.29 -17.46 0.51
CA PRO A 153 -1.15 -17.79 0.37
C PRO A 153 -1.95 -17.67 1.68
N VAL A 154 -1.26 -17.51 2.81
CA VAL A 154 -1.87 -17.37 4.14
C VAL A 154 -1.59 -15.94 4.64
N PRO A 155 -2.64 -15.16 5.00
CA PRO A 155 -2.48 -13.77 5.44
C PRO A 155 -1.83 -13.68 6.84
N GLU A 156 -1.44 -12.46 7.22
CA GLU A 156 -0.92 -12.16 8.55
C GLU A 156 -1.90 -12.51 9.68
N ILE A 157 -3.21 -12.41 9.42
CA ILE A 157 -4.32 -12.85 10.28
C ILE A 157 -5.48 -13.26 9.37
N MET A 158 -6.24 -14.30 9.73
CA MET A 158 -7.44 -14.68 8.96
C MET A 158 -8.59 -13.67 9.19
N PRO A 159 -9.45 -13.41 8.19
CA PRO A 159 -10.53 -12.43 8.33
C PRO A 159 -11.54 -12.72 9.45
N ASP A 160 -11.85 -13.99 9.69
CA ASP A 160 -12.74 -14.44 10.77
C ASP A 160 -12.13 -14.18 12.15
N GLU A 161 -10.84 -14.46 12.34
CA GLU A 161 -10.09 -14.14 13.56
C GLU A 161 -10.03 -12.61 13.78
N ALA A 162 -9.70 -11.84 12.74
CA ALA A 162 -9.66 -10.39 12.82
C ALA A 162 -11.04 -9.79 13.16
N LYS A 163 -12.12 -10.33 12.59
CA LYS A 163 -13.50 -9.93 12.87
C LYS A 163 -13.89 -10.25 14.30
N ALA A 164 -13.55 -11.43 14.81
CA ALA A 164 -13.78 -11.80 16.21
C ALA A 164 -13.00 -10.90 17.19
N ALA A 165 -11.85 -10.37 16.75
CA ALA A 165 -11.03 -9.44 17.52
C ALA A 165 -11.48 -7.97 17.46
N GLY A 166 -12.49 -7.64 16.65
CA GLY A 166 -13.06 -6.29 16.57
C GLY A 166 -12.53 -5.42 15.43
N VAL A 167 -11.99 -6.01 14.35
CA VAL A 167 -11.62 -5.22 13.16
C VAL A 167 -12.83 -4.52 12.56
N ARG A 168 -12.68 -3.25 12.16
CA ARG A 168 -13.73 -2.49 11.48
C ARG A 168 -13.71 -2.71 9.99
N ILE A 169 -12.53 -2.70 9.37
CA ILE A 169 -12.33 -2.94 7.93
C ILE A 169 -11.20 -3.93 7.75
N MET A 170 -11.47 -5.00 6.99
CA MET A 170 -10.51 -6.06 6.69
C MET A 170 -10.32 -6.15 5.18
N GLY A 171 -9.07 -6.18 4.73
CA GLY A 171 -8.70 -6.50 3.34
C GLY A 171 -7.60 -7.55 3.30
N THR A 172 -7.58 -8.36 2.25
CA THR A 172 -6.56 -9.41 2.06
C THR A 172 -6.03 -9.43 0.63
N GLY A 173 -4.94 -10.15 0.38
CA GLY A 173 -4.46 -10.40 -0.99
C GLY A 173 -5.24 -11.50 -1.74
N ARG A 174 -6.11 -12.24 -1.04
CA ARG A 174 -6.77 -13.44 -1.55
C ARG A 174 -8.11 -13.13 -2.22
N SER A 175 -8.43 -13.88 -3.26
CA SER A 175 -9.66 -13.72 -4.05
C SER A 175 -10.90 -14.37 -3.44
N ASP A 176 -10.74 -15.27 -2.49
CA ASP A 176 -11.85 -15.95 -1.83
C ASP A 176 -12.40 -15.19 -0.61
N PHE A 177 -11.81 -14.02 -0.29
CA PHE A 177 -12.29 -13.10 0.73
C PHE A 177 -12.74 -11.78 0.11
N THR A 178 -13.63 -11.07 0.81
CA THR A 178 -14.00 -9.71 0.43
C THR A 178 -12.81 -8.75 0.55
N ASN A 179 -12.91 -7.59 -0.12
CA ASN A 179 -11.85 -6.59 -0.18
C ASN A 179 -10.49 -7.18 -0.60
N GLN A 180 -10.47 -7.83 -1.76
CA GLN A 180 -9.22 -8.31 -2.34
C GLN A 180 -8.36 -7.11 -2.79
N ILE A 181 -7.25 -6.87 -2.09
CA ILE A 181 -6.25 -5.85 -2.41
C ILE A 181 -5.17 -6.50 -3.27
N ASN A 182 -5.35 -6.45 -4.58
CA ASN A 182 -4.47 -7.11 -5.54
C ASN A 182 -4.09 -6.18 -6.70
N ASN A 183 -2.80 -6.17 -7.05
CA ASN A 183 -2.21 -5.29 -8.07
C ASN A 183 -2.78 -5.51 -9.48
N VAL A 184 -3.53 -6.59 -9.73
CA VAL A 184 -4.32 -6.80 -10.96
C VAL A 184 -5.27 -5.65 -11.29
N LEU A 185 -5.74 -4.91 -10.29
CA LEU A 185 -6.56 -3.71 -10.48
C LEU A 185 -5.76 -2.50 -11.02
N ALA A 186 -4.44 -2.51 -10.86
CA ALA A 186 -3.59 -1.36 -11.16
C ALA A 186 -2.83 -1.52 -12.48
N PHE A 187 -2.00 -2.55 -12.63
CA PHE A 187 -1.04 -2.61 -13.74
C PHE A 187 -1.68 -2.57 -15.14
N PRO A 188 -2.86 -3.20 -15.43
CA PRO A 188 -3.43 -3.14 -16.77
C PRO A 188 -3.78 -1.71 -17.20
N GLY A 189 -4.41 -0.95 -16.30
CA GLY A 189 -4.78 0.44 -16.54
C GLY A 189 -3.58 1.38 -16.55
N ILE A 190 -2.63 1.20 -15.62
CA ILE A 190 -1.41 2.03 -15.55
C ILE A 190 -0.62 1.93 -16.85
N PHE A 191 -0.34 0.72 -17.32
CA PHE A 191 0.39 0.54 -18.58
C PHE A 191 -0.43 1.02 -19.78
N ARG A 192 -1.74 0.75 -19.82
CA ARG A 192 -2.59 1.25 -20.92
C ARG A 192 -2.52 2.78 -21.02
N GLY A 193 -2.69 3.48 -19.91
CA GLY A 193 -2.63 4.94 -19.86
C GLY A 193 -1.25 5.48 -20.21
N ALA A 194 -0.18 4.93 -19.63
CA ALA A 194 1.19 5.35 -19.92
C ALA A 194 1.58 5.13 -21.39
N LEU A 195 1.19 4.00 -21.99
CA LEU A 195 1.48 3.68 -23.39
C LEU A 195 0.67 4.54 -24.38
N ASP A 196 -0.58 4.87 -24.05
CA ASP A 196 -1.43 5.71 -24.89
C ASP A 196 -0.87 7.11 -25.14
N VAL A 197 -0.13 7.66 -24.17
CA VAL A 197 0.54 8.97 -24.29
C VAL A 197 2.05 8.87 -24.42
N ARG A 198 2.56 7.65 -24.65
CA ARG A 198 4.00 7.37 -24.75
C ARG A 198 4.78 8.02 -23.61
N ALA A 199 4.27 7.92 -22.38
CA ALA A 199 4.92 8.50 -21.22
C ALA A 199 6.38 8.02 -21.13
N ASN A 200 7.31 8.89 -20.74
CA ASN A 200 8.71 8.54 -20.53
C ASN A 200 8.97 7.99 -19.11
N ASP A 201 8.04 8.18 -18.17
CA ASP A 201 8.11 7.70 -16.79
C ASP A 201 6.71 7.36 -16.25
N ILE A 202 6.66 6.60 -15.15
CA ILE A 202 5.49 6.41 -14.29
C ILE A 202 5.81 6.99 -12.91
N ASN A 203 5.55 8.28 -12.76
CA ASN A 203 5.83 9.05 -11.55
C ASN A 203 4.77 8.85 -10.45
N ASP A 204 5.00 9.44 -9.28
CA ASP A 204 4.10 9.27 -8.13
C ASP A 204 2.71 9.89 -8.36
N GLU A 205 2.61 10.99 -9.11
CA GLU A 205 1.32 11.59 -9.49
C GLU A 205 0.46 10.64 -10.33
N MET A 206 1.08 9.88 -11.26
CA MET A 206 0.39 8.86 -12.03
C MET A 206 -0.08 7.69 -11.16
N LYS A 207 0.73 7.27 -10.17
CA LYS A 207 0.35 6.22 -9.20
C LYS A 207 -0.81 6.66 -8.30
N ILE A 208 -0.77 7.91 -7.82
CA ILE A 208 -1.84 8.50 -7.02
C ILE A 208 -3.13 8.58 -7.85
N ALA A 209 -3.05 9.08 -9.09
CA ALA A 209 -4.19 9.15 -10.00
C ALA A 209 -4.79 7.76 -10.28
N ALA A 210 -3.96 6.73 -10.44
CA ALA A 210 -4.42 5.35 -10.55
C ALA A 210 -5.16 4.88 -9.29
N ALA A 211 -4.62 5.14 -8.10
CA ALA A 211 -5.25 4.75 -6.85
C ALA A 211 -6.60 5.45 -6.63
N GLU A 212 -6.68 6.75 -6.93
CA GLU A 212 -7.92 7.53 -6.86
C GLU A 212 -8.95 7.03 -7.86
N ALA A 213 -8.52 6.68 -9.08
CA ALA A 213 -9.41 6.10 -10.09
C ALA A 213 -9.99 4.76 -9.64
N ILE A 214 -9.17 3.85 -9.09
CA ILE A 214 -9.64 2.56 -8.55
C ILE A 214 -10.64 2.79 -7.41
N ALA A 215 -10.31 3.67 -6.47
CA ALA A 215 -11.19 3.99 -5.35
C ALA A 215 -12.52 4.60 -5.81
N GLY A 216 -12.48 5.45 -6.85
CA GLY A 216 -13.63 6.14 -7.42
C GLY A 216 -14.55 5.27 -8.28
N VAL A 217 -14.17 4.03 -8.60
CA VAL A 217 -15.06 3.08 -9.30
C VAL A 217 -16.26 2.71 -8.45
N ILE A 218 -16.09 2.63 -7.12
CA ILE A 218 -17.20 2.34 -6.20
C ILE A 218 -17.86 3.67 -5.80
N PRO A 219 -19.16 3.87 -6.07
CA PRO A 219 -19.89 5.03 -5.59
C PRO A 219 -19.87 5.10 -4.06
N GLU A 220 -19.79 6.31 -3.49
CA GLU A 220 -19.74 6.48 -2.03
C GLU A 220 -20.96 5.86 -1.32
N SER A 221 -22.13 5.88 -1.96
CA SER A 221 -23.36 5.23 -1.46
C SER A 221 -23.30 3.71 -1.39
N GLU A 222 -22.35 3.08 -2.08
CA GLU A 222 -22.17 1.63 -2.11
C GLU A 222 -21.03 1.15 -1.20
N LEU A 223 -20.24 2.07 -0.66
CA LEU A 223 -19.15 1.75 0.26
C LEU A 223 -19.70 1.07 1.51
N ARG A 224 -19.08 -0.05 1.85
CA ARG A 224 -19.38 -0.83 3.06
C ARG A 224 -18.10 -1.47 3.58
N PRO A 225 -18.02 -1.87 4.86
CA PRO A 225 -16.80 -2.45 5.44
C PRO A 225 -16.21 -3.64 4.67
N ASP A 226 -17.04 -4.38 3.93
CA ASP A 226 -16.68 -5.54 3.10
C ASP A 226 -16.67 -5.23 1.58
N TYR A 227 -16.72 -3.95 1.18
CA TYR A 227 -16.60 -3.50 -0.21
C TYR A 227 -15.99 -2.09 -0.29
N ILE A 228 -14.67 -2.01 -0.12
CA ILE A 228 -13.88 -0.77 -0.21
C ILE A 228 -13.02 -0.71 -1.47
N ILE A 229 -12.88 -1.82 -2.19
CA ILE A 229 -12.07 -1.93 -3.41
C ILE A 229 -12.84 -2.78 -4.43
N PRO A 230 -12.90 -2.40 -5.72
CA PRO A 230 -13.69 -3.11 -6.71
C PRO A 230 -13.13 -4.51 -6.97
N ASP A 231 -13.99 -5.40 -7.47
CA ASP A 231 -13.57 -6.75 -7.87
C ASP A 231 -12.53 -6.70 -9.00
N SER A 232 -11.61 -7.67 -9.00
CA SER A 232 -10.49 -7.77 -9.96
C SER A 232 -10.90 -7.67 -11.45
N PHE A 233 -12.13 -8.08 -11.78
CA PHE A 233 -12.67 -8.06 -13.15
C PHE A 233 -13.73 -6.97 -13.38
N HIS A 234 -13.85 -6.01 -12.48
CA HIS A 234 -14.82 -4.93 -12.62
C HIS A 234 -14.54 -4.14 -13.91
N PRO A 235 -15.51 -4.07 -14.86
CA PRO A 235 -15.23 -3.67 -16.24
C PRO A 235 -14.75 -2.21 -16.36
N ALA A 236 -15.16 -1.35 -15.43
CA ALA A 236 -14.78 0.06 -15.42
C ALA A 236 -13.33 0.34 -14.98
N VAL A 237 -12.68 -0.58 -14.24
CA VAL A 237 -11.40 -0.28 -13.56
C VAL A 237 -10.30 0.03 -14.57
N LYS A 238 -10.13 -0.83 -15.58
CA LYS A 238 -9.05 -0.70 -16.56
C LYS A 238 -9.11 0.65 -17.29
N ASP A 239 -10.31 1.02 -17.76
CA ASP A 239 -10.50 2.26 -18.52
C ASP A 239 -10.41 3.50 -17.63
N ALA A 240 -10.98 3.46 -16.41
CA ALA A 240 -10.87 4.56 -15.45
C ALA A 240 -9.41 4.86 -15.06
N VAL A 241 -8.64 3.81 -14.76
CA VAL A 241 -7.22 3.93 -14.41
C VAL A 241 -6.41 4.45 -15.60
N ALA A 242 -6.66 3.93 -16.81
CA ALA A 242 -5.94 4.37 -18.01
C ALA A 242 -6.14 5.87 -18.30
N GLU A 243 -7.37 6.36 -18.20
CA GLU A 243 -7.68 7.78 -18.42
C GLU A 243 -7.09 8.68 -17.33
N ALA A 244 -7.13 8.25 -16.06
CA ALA A 244 -6.53 9.01 -14.96
C ALA A 244 -5.01 9.10 -15.08
N VAL A 245 -4.36 7.99 -15.42
CA VAL A 245 -2.90 7.93 -15.61
C VAL A 245 -2.47 8.77 -16.82
N LYS A 246 -3.23 8.72 -17.91
CA LYS A 246 -3.03 9.54 -19.10
C LYS A 246 -3.10 11.04 -18.78
N ALA A 247 -4.12 11.45 -18.03
CA ALA A 247 -4.28 12.84 -17.59
C ALA A 247 -3.13 13.29 -16.68
N ALA A 248 -2.70 12.44 -15.73
CA ALA A 248 -1.58 12.73 -14.83
C ALA A 248 -0.24 12.82 -15.59
N ALA A 249 0.00 11.95 -16.56
CA ALA A 249 1.19 11.97 -17.40
C ALA A 249 1.30 13.28 -18.20
N ARG A 250 0.19 13.77 -18.76
CA ARG A 250 0.12 15.07 -19.44
C ARG A 250 0.35 16.23 -18.48
N ARG A 251 -0.31 16.21 -17.33
CA ARG A 251 -0.20 17.26 -16.30
C ARG A 251 1.24 17.42 -15.78
N THR A 252 1.96 16.31 -15.63
CA THR A 252 3.33 16.29 -15.11
C THR A 252 4.41 16.40 -16.18
N GLY A 253 4.02 16.52 -17.46
CA GLY A 253 4.96 16.72 -18.56
C GLY A 253 5.79 15.49 -18.96
N VAL A 254 5.39 14.30 -18.50
CA VAL A 254 6.06 13.02 -18.87
C VAL A 254 5.44 12.39 -20.13
N ALA A 255 4.25 12.84 -20.55
CA ALA A 255 3.62 12.46 -21.82
C ALA A 255 4.41 12.99 -23.03
N ARG A 256 4.56 12.16 -24.07
CA ARG A 256 5.22 12.53 -25.34
C ARG A 256 4.25 12.75 -26.51
N ILE A 257 2.95 12.46 -26.33
CA ILE A 257 1.83 12.74 -27.26
C ILE A 257 0.52 13.08 -26.53
#